data_AF-A0A1C5VD61-F1
#
_entry.id   AF-A0A1C5VD61-F1
#
_cell.length_a   1.000
_cell.length_b   1.000
_cell.length_c   1.000
_cell.angle_alpha   90.00
_cell.angle_beta   90.00
_cell.angle_gamma   90.00
#
_symmetry.space_group_name_H-M   'P 1'
#
loop_
_entity.id
_entity.type
_entity.pdbx_description
1 polymer ?
#
loop_
_entity_poly.entity_id
_entity_poly.type
_entity_poly.pdbx_seq_one_letter_code
_entity_poly.pdbx_strand_id
1 'polypeptide(L)' 'MGKVIEIFDCMKLRCNQCGEEKYEINIDVKDGYYTCKCGSHTFTPLGEYLD' A
#
# COMPACT_ATOMS: atom_id res chain seq x y z
N MET A 1 21.63 6.73 15.23
CA MET A 1 20.52 7.70 15.12
C MET A 1 19.57 7.19 14.05
N GLY A 2 18.49 6.51 14.45
CA GLY A 2 17.48 6.00 13.51
C GLY A 2 16.69 7.15 12.94
N LYS A 3 16.65 7.27 11.61
CA LYS A 3 15.78 8.23 10.92
C LYS A 3 14.34 7.82 11.20
N VAL A 4 13.66 8.58 12.05
CA VAL A 4 12.19 8.55 12.12
C VAL A 4 11.72 9.18 10.82
N ILE A 5 11.40 8.34 9.83
CA ILE A 5 10.68 8.78 8.65
C ILE A 5 9.26 9.03 9.12
N GLU A 6 8.85 10.30 9.13
CA GLU A 6 7.48 10.70 9.36
C GLU A 6 6.59 10.00 8.31
N ILE A 7 5.91 8.94 8.72
CA ILE A 7 4.96 8.15 7.91
C ILE A 7 3.64 8.92 7.78
N PHE A 8 3.71 10.21 7.49
CA PHE A 8 2.57 11.12 7.61
C PHE A 8 1.67 11.18 6.38
N ASP A 9 2.00 10.48 5.29
CA ASP A 9 1.15 10.45 4.09
C ASP A 9 1.25 9.11 3.35
N CYS A 10 1.15 7.99 4.07
CA CYS A 10 1.15 6.69 3.40
C CYS A 10 -0.26 6.16 3.21
N MET A 11 -0.68 6.05 1.96
CA MET A 11 -2.00 5.56 1.61
C MET A 11 -2.14 4.07 1.96
N LYS A 12 -3.21 3.72 2.68
CA LYS A 12 -3.57 2.32 2.90
C LYS A 12 -4.28 1.81 1.64
N LEU A 13 -3.89 0.64 1.15
CA LEU A 13 -4.40 0.02 -0.07
C LEU A 13 -4.93 -1.37 0.23
N ARG A 14 -6.05 -1.76 -0.39
CA ARG A 14 -6.61 -3.11 -0.35
C ARG A 14 -6.45 -3.79 -1.70
N CYS A 15 -5.87 -4.98 -1.72
CA CYS A 15 -5.80 -5.82 -2.92
C CYS A 15 -7.21 -6.25 -3.35
N ASN A 16 -7.56 -6.03 -4.62
CA ASN A 16 -8.90 -6.37 -5.12
C ASN A 16 -9.11 -7.87 -5.35
N GLN A 17 -8.04 -8.66 -5.34
CA GLN A 17 -8.11 -10.11 -5.58
C GLN A 17 -8.19 -10.93 -4.28
N CYS A 18 -7.29 -10.68 -3.32
CA CYS A 18 -7.24 -11.43 -2.06
C CYS A 18 -7.76 -10.66 -0.85
N GLY A 19 -8.07 -9.37 -1.00
CA GLY A 19 -8.55 -8.52 0.09
C GLY A 19 -7.48 -8.08 1.09
N GLU A 20 -6.21 -8.45 0.90
CA GLU A 20 -5.12 -8.05 1.80
C GLU A 20 -4.96 -6.53 1.83
N GLU A 21 -4.88 -5.96 3.03
CA GLU A 21 -4.71 -4.52 3.25
C GLU A 21 -3.30 -4.21 3.72
N LYS A 22 -2.63 -3.28 3.04
CA LYS A 22 -1.28 -2.82 3.39
C LYS A 22 -1.11 -1.34 3.08
N TYR A 23 -0.26 -0.69 3.85
CA TYR A 23 0.24 0.63 3.46
C TYR A 23 1.08 0.51 2.18
N GLU A 24 0.97 1.48 1.30
CA GLU A 24 1.72 1.59 0.04
C GLU A 24 3.21 1.29 0.23
N ILE A 25 3.84 1.82 1.28
CA ILE A 25 5.28 1.62 1.57
C ILE A 25 5.66 0.16 1.84
N ASN A 26 4.67 -0.68 2.14
CA ASN A 26 4.84 -2.09 2.49
C ASN A 26 4.37 -3.03 1.36
N ILE A 27 4.03 -2.51 0.19
CA ILE A 27 3.64 -3.31 -0.98
C ILE A 27 4.85 -3.48 -1.90
N ASP A 28 5.11 -4.72 -2.32
CA ASP A 28 6.17 -5.03 -3.26
C ASP A 28 5.95 -4.31 -4.60
N VAL A 29 7.01 -3.75 -5.17
CA VAL A 29 7.01 -3.17 -6.52
C VAL A 29 7.75 -4.12 -7.44
N LYS A 30 7.06 -4.60 -8.49
CA LYS A 30 7.63 -5.46 -9.52
C LYS A 30 7.34 -4.85 -10.89
N ASP A 31 8.36 -4.69 -11.72
CA ASP A 31 8.25 -4.06 -13.05
C ASP A 31 7.60 -2.66 -13.03
N GLY A 32 7.76 -1.92 -11.92
CA GLY A 32 7.15 -0.60 -11.73
C GLY A 32 5.70 -0.61 -11.24
N TYR A 33 5.10 -1.78 -11.00
CA TYR A 33 3.74 -1.94 -10.51
C TYR A 33 3.72 -2.47 -9.08
N TYR A 34 2.81 -1.91 -8.26
CA TYR A 34 2.45 -2.55 -6.99
C TYR A 34 1.96 -3.97 -7.26
N THR A 35 2.49 -4.92 -6.50
CA THR A 35 2.25 -6.35 -6.69
C THR A 35 1.94 -6.98 -5.36
N CYS A 36 0.73 -7.50 -5.21
CA CYS A 36 0.33 -8.24 -4.02
C CYS A 36 0.95 -9.64 -4.04
N LYS A 37 1.12 -10.26 -2.87
CA LYS A 37 1.59 -11.64 -2.74
C LYS A 37 0.72 -12.66 -3.48
N CYS A 38 -0.55 -12.36 -3.72
CA CYS A 38 -1.44 -13.18 -4.52
C CYS A 38 -1.23 -13.04 -6.05
N GLY A 39 -0.29 -12.18 -6.49
CA GLY A 39 0.00 -11.89 -7.89
C GLY A 39 -0.84 -10.78 -8.53
N SER A 40 -1.77 -10.17 -7.78
CA SER A 40 -2.60 -9.06 -8.30
C SER A 40 -1.85 -7.74 -8.31
N HIS A 41 -2.15 -6.90 -9.31
CA HIS A 41 -1.64 -5.54 -9.46
C HIS A 41 -2.72 -4.47 -9.24
N THR A 42 -3.91 -4.88 -8.80
CA THR A 42 -5.07 -4.00 -8.66
C THR A 42 -5.39 -3.76 -7.20
N PHE A 43 -5.47 -2.48 -6.82
CA PHE A 43 -5.69 -2.07 -5.44
C PHE A 43 -6.76 -0.98 -5.36
N THR A 44 -7.50 -0.98 -4.25
CA THR A 44 -8.44 0.10 -3.88
C THR A 44 -7.82 0.91 -2.76
N PRO A 45 -7.72 2.24 -2.87
CA PRO A 45 -7.29 3.08 -1.76
C PRO A 45 -8.32 3.09 -0.64
N LEU A 46 -7.82 2.85 0.57
CA LEU A 46 -8.53 2.95 1.83
C LEU A 46 -8.05 4.21 2.54
N GLY A 47 -8.49 5.38 2.05
CA GLY A 47 -8.25 6.63 2.75
C GLY A 47 -9.35 6.86 3.80
N GLU A 48 -8.96 7.24 5.02
CA GLU A 48 -9.79 8.14 5.80
C GLU A 48 -9.47 9.55 5.28
N TYR A 49 -10.43 10.17 4.59
CA TYR A 49 -10.35 11.61 4.34
C TYR A 49 -10.39 12.28 5.72
N LEU A 50 -9.24 12.76 6.20
CA LEU A 50 -9.22 13.71 7.30
C LEU A 50 -9.73 15.04 6.73
N ASP A 51 -11.01 15.31 6.94
CA ASP A 51 -11.67 16.61 6.71
C ASP A 51 -11.03 17.71 7.58
#